data_AF-A0A962I219-F1
#
_entry.id   AF-A0A962I219-F1
#
_cell.length_a   1.000
_cell.length_b   1.000
_cell.length_c   1.000
_cell.angle_alpha   90.00
_cell.angle_beta   90.00
_cell.angle_gamma   90.00
#
_symmetry.space_group_name_H-M   'P 1'
#
loop_
_entity.id
_entity.type
_entity.pdbx_description
1 polymer ?
#
loop_
_entity_poly.entity_id
_entity_poly.type
_entity_poly.pdbx_seq_one_letter_code
_entity_poly.pdbx_strand_id
1 'polypeptide(L)'
;MLLSIDTRTHSAPPWVVFAYDIADPKRAQQARAALKPYAGPRQYSVFECRMHYGWARDLLAELAAIIDKDEDRLALWWPRQGVRIALQPDHCLIARTTDGIESGIDRSQCGQLLAGAGNYLVSYDIVDPARARQVHASVAAGGAMLQRSLYQWRCSAMLLQRLVDRCAGLIAPGDRFWVHPLRRVGDLWRVGELPCSLLPIGTHHWRRSGH
;
A
#
# COMPACT_ATOMS: atom_id res chain seq x y z
N MET A 1 -4.03 -9.26 -24.01
CA MET A 1 -2.75 -9.87 -23.61
C MET A 1 -2.94 -10.46 -22.22
N LEU A 2 -3.33 -11.73 -22.13
CA LEU A 2 -3.49 -12.44 -20.87
C LEU A 2 -2.09 -12.87 -20.41
N LEU A 3 -1.63 -12.37 -19.26
CA LEU A 3 -0.42 -12.88 -18.63
C LEU A 3 -0.69 -14.34 -18.25
N SER A 4 -0.08 -15.27 -18.99
CA SER A 4 -0.01 -16.68 -18.59
C SER A 4 0.83 -16.74 -17.31
N ILE A 5 0.15 -16.87 -16.17
CA ILE A 5 0.79 -17.05 -14.87
C ILE A 5 1.07 -18.55 -14.76
N ASP A 6 2.35 -18.91 -14.80
CA ASP A 6 2.82 -20.28 -14.59
C ASP A 6 2.37 -20.79 -13.21
N THR A 7 1.57 -21.85 -13.20
CA THR A 7 0.94 -22.40 -12.00
C THR A 7 1.76 -23.47 -11.29
N ARG A 8 3.01 -23.75 -11.73
CA ARG A 8 3.73 -24.99 -11.32
C ARG A 8 4.99 -24.81 -10.47
N THR A 9 5.24 -23.64 -9.89
CA THR A 9 6.26 -23.52 -8.83
C THR A 9 5.58 -23.31 -7.48
N HIS A 10 5.85 -24.22 -6.53
CA HIS A 10 5.49 -24.10 -5.12
C HIS A 10 6.26 -22.95 -4.43
N SER A 11 6.31 -21.77 -5.05
CA SER A 11 6.82 -20.57 -4.39
C SER A 11 5.84 -20.14 -3.31
N ALA A 12 6.36 -19.73 -2.15
CA ALA A 12 5.54 -19.17 -1.08
C ALA A 12 4.59 -18.09 -1.63
N PRO A 13 3.34 -18.00 -1.13
CA PRO A 13 2.37 -17.04 -1.64
C PRO A 13 2.93 -15.61 -1.53
N PRO A 14 2.77 -14.78 -2.59
CA PRO A 14 3.26 -13.43 -2.58
C PRO A 14 2.49 -12.56 -1.57
N TRP A 15 3.07 -11.41 -1.26
CA TRP A 15 2.39 -10.40 -0.45
C TRP A 15 1.53 -9.50 -1.32
N VAL A 16 0.34 -9.24 -0.80
CA VAL A 16 -0.59 -8.25 -1.31
C VAL A 16 -0.97 -7.33 -0.17
N VAL A 17 -1.15 -6.05 -0.47
CA VAL A 17 -1.62 -5.07 0.51
C VAL A 17 -3.00 -4.61 0.10
N PHE A 18 -3.93 -4.62 1.05
CA PHE A 18 -5.24 -4.02 0.94
C PHE A 18 -5.26 -2.76 1.80
N ALA A 19 -5.84 -1.68 1.28
CA ALA A 19 -6.08 -0.47 2.04
C ALA A 19 -7.50 0.03 1.80
N TYR A 20 -8.24 0.37 2.83
CA TYR A 20 -9.60 0.92 2.70
C TYR A 20 -9.78 2.23 3.47
N ASP A 21 -10.62 3.11 2.94
CA ASP A 21 -11.12 4.31 3.61
C ASP A 21 -12.64 4.24 3.47
N ILE A 22 -13.31 3.75 4.50
CA ILE A 22 -14.75 3.46 4.51
C ILE A 22 -15.41 4.41 5.50
N ALA A 23 -16.41 5.15 5.03
CA ALA A 23 -17.09 6.18 5.82
C ALA A 23 -18.02 5.57 6.87
N ASP A 24 -18.77 4.53 6.51
CA ASP A 24 -19.71 3.87 7.42
C ASP A 24 -19.01 2.86 8.35
N PRO A 25 -19.15 3.00 9.68
CA PRO A 25 -18.51 2.11 10.64
C PRO A 25 -18.91 0.63 10.51
N LYS A 26 -20.15 0.32 10.09
CA LYS A 26 -20.61 -1.06 9.94
C LYS A 26 -19.95 -1.72 8.73
N ARG A 27 -19.90 -1.03 7.59
CA ARG A 27 -19.15 -1.47 6.39
C ARG A 27 -17.66 -1.64 6.69
N ALA A 28 -17.06 -0.71 7.45
CA ALA A 28 -15.66 -0.81 7.86
C ALA A 28 -15.41 -2.05 8.73
N GLN A 29 -16.31 -2.35 9.67
CA GLN A 29 -16.24 -3.55 10.49
C GLN A 29 -16.38 -4.84 9.65
N GLN A 30 -17.28 -4.85 8.66
CA GLN A 30 -17.44 -5.97 7.72
C GLN A 30 -16.17 -6.19 6.90
N ALA A 31 -15.61 -5.13 6.30
CA ALA A 31 -14.37 -5.21 5.53
C ALA A 31 -13.20 -5.72 6.39
N ARG A 32 -13.08 -5.24 7.63
CA ARG A 32 -12.09 -5.73 8.59
C ARG A 32 -12.30 -7.22 8.92
N ALA A 33 -13.55 -7.65 9.10
CA ALA A 33 -13.87 -9.05 9.38
C ALA A 33 -13.50 -9.95 8.20
N ALA A 34 -13.73 -9.52 6.96
CA ALA A 34 -13.33 -10.23 5.75
C ALA A 34 -11.80 -10.35 5.60
N LEU A 35 -11.04 -9.31 5.98
CA LEU A 35 -9.58 -9.29 5.88
C LEU A 35 -8.87 -10.05 7.01
N LYS A 36 -9.49 -10.15 8.19
CA LYS A 36 -8.88 -10.72 9.42
C LYS A 36 -8.33 -12.14 9.26
N PRO A 37 -8.94 -13.08 8.52
CA PRO A 37 -8.39 -14.43 8.34
C PRO A 37 -7.07 -14.47 7.56
N TYR A 38 -6.79 -13.44 6.75
CA TYR A 38 -5.68 -13.44 5.80
C TYR A 38 -4.50 -12.56 6.21
N ALA A 39 -4.70 -11.69 7.20
CA ALA A 39 -3.78 -10.61 7.53
C ALA A 39 -3.39 -10.64 9.01
N GLY A 40 -2.12 -10.32 9.28
CA GLY A 40 -1.75 -9.82 10.60
C GLY A 40 -2.27 -8.39 10.74
N PRO A 41 -2.89 -8.00 11.87
CA PRO A 41 -3.28 -6.60 12.07
C PRO A 41 -2.02 -5.72 12.11
N ARG A 42 -1.90 -4.78 11.17
CA ARG A 42 -0.76 -3.84 11.11
C ARG A 42 -1.17 -2.38 11.34
N GLN A 43 -2.25 -1.94 10.69
CA GLN A 43 -2.87 -0.62 10.83
C GLN A 43 -4.40 -0.77 10.77
N TYR A 44 -5.15 0.26 11.16
CA TYR A 44 -6.62 0.20 11.15
C TYR A 44 -7.20 -0.09 9.76
N SER A 45 -6.62 0.53 8.72
CA SER A 45 -7.14 0.48 7.34
C SER A 45 -6.23 -0.22 6.35
N VAL A 46 -5.00 -0.60 6.72
CA VAL A 46 -4.03 -1.22 5.82
C VAL A 46 -3.66 -2.62 6.31
N PHE A 47 -3.85 -3.59 5.43
CA PHE A 47 -3.72 -5.02 5.71
C PHE A 47 -2.73 -5.63 4.74
N GLU A 48 -1.71 -6.29 5.29
CA GLU A 48 -0.77 -7.07 4.50
C GLU A 48 -1.16 -8.53 4.60
N CYS A 49 -1.43 -9.14 3.45
CA CYS A 49 -1.88 -10.52 3.36
C CYS A 49 -0.89 -11.36 2.55
N ARG A 50 -0.71 -12.62 2.96
CA ARG A 50 -0.01 -13.64 2.18
C ARG A 50 -1.02 -14.48 1.43
N MET A 51 -1.16 -14.27 0.12
CA MET A 51 -2.13 -15.02 -0.65
C MET A 51 -1.79 -15.07 -2.14
N HIS A 52 -2.28 -16.11 -2.80
CA HIS A 52 -2.20 -16.23 -4.24
C HIS A 52 -3.16 -15.24 -4.92
N TYR A 53 -2.87 -14.93 -6.19
CA TYR A 53 -3.65 -13.98 -6.98
C TYR A 53 -5.15 -14.34 -7.07
N GLY A 54 -5.48 -15.64 -7.18
CA GLY A 54 -6.87 -16.11 -7.20
C GLY A 54 -7.63 -15.72 -5.93
N TRP A 55 -7.06 -16.00 -4.76
CA TRP A 55 -7.66 -15.64 -3.47
C TRP A 55 -7.74 -14.13 -3.27
N ALA A 56 -6.72 -13.38 -3.70
CA ALA A 56 -6.75 -11.92 -3.65
C ALA A 56 -7.89 -11.34 -4.50
N ARG A 57 -8.14 -11.93 -5.68
CA ARG A 57 -9.25 -11.54 -6.56
C ARG A 57 -10.60 -11.85 -5.91
N ASP A 58 -10.75 -13.02 -5.32
CA ASP A 58 -12.02 -13.43 -4.70
C ASP A 58 -12.31 -12.56 -3.45
N LEU A 59 -11.31 -12.29 -2.62
CA LEU A 59 -11.41 -11.36 -1.49
C LEU A 59 -11.68 -9.91 -1.95
N LEU A 60 -11.08 -9.48 -3.05
CA LEU A 60 -11.38 -8.16 -3.63
C LEU A 60 -12.84 -8.07 -4.07
N ALA A 61 -13.42 -9.15 -4.63
CA ALA A 61 -14.83 -9.18 -5.00
C ALA A 61 -15.75 -9.11 -3.76
N GLU A 62 -15.40 -9.82 -2.68
CA GLU A 62 -16.11 -9.74 -1.40
C GLU A 62 -16.07 -8.32 -0.82
N LEU A 63 -14.88 -7.71 -0.76
CA LEU A 63 -14.73 -6.33 -0.28
C LEU A 63 -15.48 -5.33 -1.17
N ALA A 64 -15.47 -5.54 -2.49
CA ALA A 64 -16.21 -4.70 -3.43
C ALA A 64 -17.73 -4.76 -3.25
N ALA A 65 -18.26 -5.86 -2.70
CA ALA A 65 -19.67 -5.99 -2.33
C ALA A 65 -20.02 -5.32 -1.00
N ILE A 66 -19.02 -5.04 -0.15
CA ILE A 66 -19.22 -4.35 1.13
C ILE A 66 -19.21 -2.84 0.92
N ILE A 67 -18.32 -2.30 0.08
CA ILE A 67 -18.08 -0.87 -0.06
C ILE A 67 -19.17 -0.14 -0.86
N ASP A 68 -19.45 1.09 -0.44
CA ASP A 68 -20.15 2.07 -1.27
C ASP A 68 -19.12 2.79 -2.16
N LYS A 69 -19.23 2.67 -3.48
CA LYS A 69 -18.23 3.23 -4.41
C LYS A 69 -18.20 4.76 -4.43
N ASP A 70 -19.28 5.42 -4.00
CA ASP A 70 -19.41 6.87 -4.05
C ASP A 70 -18.78 7.47 -2.78
N GLU A 71 -18.97 6.81 -1.63
CA GLU A 71 -18.46 7.26 -0.33
C GLU A 71 -17.11 6.67 0.06
N ASP A 72 -16.84 5.43 -0.32
CA ASP A 72 -15.72 4.64 0.16
C ASP A 72 -14.60 4.51 -0.89
N ARG A 73 -13.41 4.14 -0.43
CA ARG A 73 -12.23 3.89 -1.27
C ARG A 73 -11.59 2.57 -0.88
N LEU A 74 -11.30 1.73 -1.86
CA LEU A 74 -10.52 0.51 -1.69
C LEU A 74 -9.33 0.54 -2.63
N ALA A 75 -8.15 0.18 -2.13
CA ALA A 75 -6.93 0.02 -2.91
C ALA A 75 -6.30 -1.34 -2.63
N LEU A 76 -5.68 -1.91 -3.65
CA LEU A 76 -4.95 -3.17 -3.56
C LEU A 76 -3.67 -3.07 -4.37
N TRP A 77 -2.54 -3.57 -3.86
CA TRP A 77 -1.32 -3.65 -4.64
C TRP A 77 -0.40 -4.80 -4.25
N TRP A 78 0.48 -5.18 -5.18
CA TRP A 78 1.57 -6.12 -4.96
C TRP A 78 2.90 -5.37 -4.84
N PRO A 79 3.50 -5.28 -3.63
CA PRO A 79 4.83 -4.70 -3.48
C PRO A 79 5.86 -5.48 -4.29
N ARG A 80 6.79 -4.75 -4.93
CA ARG A 80 7.91 -5.32 -5.68
C ARG A 80 8.69 -6.25 -4.77
N GLN A 81 8.71 -7.54 -5.14
CA GLN A 81 9.38 -8.60 -4.38
C GLN A 81 8.90 -8.70 -2.92
N GLY A 82 7.67 -8.27 -2.62
CA GLY A 82 7.18 -8.22 -1.25
C GLY A 82 8.04 -7.31 -0.36
N VAL A 83 8.63 -6.24 -0.89
CA VAL A 83 9.42 -5.30 -0.10
C VAL A 83 8.51 -4.27 0.54
N ARG A 84 8.70 -4.04 1.84
CA ARG A 84 8.23 -2.86 2.57
C ARG A 84 9.40 -2.21 3.28
N ILE A 85 9.47 -0.89 3.24
CA ILE A 85 10.30 -0.11 4.14
C ILE A 85 9.40 0.47 5.22
N ALA A 86 9.72 0.19 6.48
CA ALA A 86 9.07 0.77 7.64
C ALA A 86 10.02 1.74 8.31
N LEU A 87 9.58 2.99 8.43
CA LEU A 87 10.36 4.03 9.08
C LEU A 87 10.20 3.93 10.59
N GLN A 88 11.34 3.94 11.29
CA GLN A 88 11.43 4.06 12.74
C GLN A 88 12.09 5.42 13.08
N PRO A 89 12.00 5.90 14.34
CA PRO A 89 12.57 7.19 14.71
C PRO A 89 14.08 7.32 14.40
N ASP A 90 14.83 6.26 14.62
CA ASP A 90 16.29 6.20 14.53
C ASP A 90 16.80 5.46 13.30
N HIS A 91 16.06 4.49 12.77
CA HIS A 91 16.49 3.68 11.61
C HIS A 91 15.34 3.36 10.64
N CYS A 92 15.65 2.61 9.59
CA CYS A 92 14.63 2.02 8.72
C CYS A 92 14.67 0.50 8.86
N LEU A 93 13.50 -0.14 8.87
CA LEU A 93 13.38 -1.58 8.75
C LEU A 93 12.99 -1.90 7.31
N ILE A 94 13.71 -2.81 6.67
CA ILE A 94 13.18 -3.48 5.47
C ILE A 94 12.55 -4.77 5.94
N ALA A 95 11.27 -4.91 5.67
CA ALA A 95 10.65 -6.21 5.63
C ALA A 95 10.76 -6.74 4.20
N ARG A 96 11.52 -7.82 4.02
CA ARG A 96 11.36 -8.69 2.84
C ARG A 96 10.37 -9.74 3.21
N THR A 97 9.13 -9.48 2.85
CA THR A 97 8.04 -10.20 3.49
C THR A 97 7.95 -11.65 3.00
N THR A 98 8.62 -12.03 1.90
CA THR A 98 8.74 -13.42 1.40
C THR A 98 9.05 -14.43 2.50
N ASP A 99 9.96 -14.10 3.42
CA ASP A 99 10.41 -15.02 4.47
C ASP A 99 10.01 -14.56 5.88
N GLY A 100 9.25 -13.45 5.98
CA GLY A 100 8.92 -12.83 7.26
C GLY A 100 10.12 -12.23 8.00
N ILE A 101 11.29 -12.16 7.34
CA ILE A 101 12.51 -11.61 7.92
C ILE A 101 12.46 -10.09 7.80
N GLU A 102 12.42 -9.44 8.96
CA GLU A 102 12.68 -8.01 9.08
C GLU A 102 14.17 -7.82 9.32
N SER A 103 14.84 -7.10 8.41
CA SER A 103 16.24 -6.74 8.56
C SER A 103 16.33 -5.23 8.75
N GLY A 104 16.92 -4.83 9.87
CA GLY A 104 17.28 -3.44 10.09
C GLY A 104 18.31 -3.00 9.08
N ILE A 105 18.12 -1.82 8.50
CA ILE A 105 19.11 -1.18 7.65
C ILE A 105 19.31 0.27 8.06
N ASP A 106 20.48 0.78 7.70
CA ASP A 106 20.71 2.21 7.78
C ASP A 106 19.75 2.94 6.83
N ARG A 107 19.16 4.04 7.32
CA ARG A 107 18.25 4.90 6.57
C ARG A 107 18.85 5.37 5.24
N SER A 108 20.16 5.64 5.20
CA SER A 108 20.88 6.06 4.00
C SER A 108 20.87 5.01 2.87
N GLN A 109 20.60 3.75 3.20
CA GLN A 109 20.57 2.64 2.24
C GLN A 109 19.20 2.46 1.57
N CYS A 110 18.14 3.12 2.08
CA CYS A 110 16.78 3.00 1.53
C CYS A 110 16.73 3.34 0.04
N GLY A 111 17.39 4.43 -0.39
CA GLY A 111 17.46 4.82 -1.79
C GLY A 111 18.06 3.75 -2.71
N GLN A 112 19.10 3.04 -2.26
CA GLN A 112 19.76 2.00 -3.07
C GLN A 112 18.83 0.81 -3.33
N LEU A 113 18.08 0.39 -2.31
CA LEU A 113 17.15 -0.73 -2.40
C LEU A 113 15.92 -0.42 -3.25
N LEU A 114 15.56 0.86 -3.31
CA LEU A 114 14.42 1.37 -4.04
C LEU A 114 14.79 1.80 -5.47
N ALA A 115 16.06 1.67 -5.84
CA ALA A 115 16.55 2.03 -7.17
C ALA A 115 15.77 1.27 -8.26
N GLY A 116 15.38 2.04 -9.30
CA GLY A 116 14.66 1.52 -10.46
C GLY A 116 13.20 1.15 -10.24
N ALA A 117 12.60 1.35 -9.06
CA ALA A 117 11.16 1.14 -8.89
C ALA A 117 10.34 2.27 -9.52
N GLY A 118 10.73 3.53 -9.26
CA GLY A 118 10.13 4.74 -9.85
C GLY A 118 8.68 5.01 -9.44
N ASN A 119 8.02 4.06 -8.77
CA ASN A 119 6.64 4.12 -8.32
C ASN A 119 6.56 3.51 -6.91
N TYR A 120 5.92 4.22 -5.99
CA TYR A 120 5.89 3.86 -4.58
C TYR A 120 4.50 4.14 -4.02
N LEU A 121 4.04 3.29 -3.12
CA LEU A 121 2.91 3.58 -2.24
C LEU A 121 3.48 4.00 -0.90
N VAL A 122 3.04 5.15 -0.40
CA VAL A 122 3.42 5.70 0.89
C VAL A 122 2.19 5.71 1.76
N SER A 123 2.22 4.99 2.87
CA SER A 123 1.14 4.98 3.86
C SER A 123 1.64 5.37 5.23
N TYR A 124 0.77 5.96 6.04
CA TYR A 124 1.11 6.30 7.42
C TYR A 124 -0.09 6.17 8.36
N ASP A 125 0.21 5.90 9.62
CA ASP A 125 -0.73 5.92 10.74
C ASP A 125 0.02 6.55 11.91
N ILE A 126 -0.32 7.79 12.21
CA ILE A 126 0.41 8.65 13.15
C ILE A 126 -0.59 9.07 14.21
N VAL A 127 -0.25 8.79 15.46
CA VAL A 127 -1.15 8.98 16.60
C VAL A 127 -1.36 10.46 16.88
N ASP A 128 -0.28 11.26 16.77
CA ASP A 128 -0.33 12.69 17.04
C ASP A 128 -0.85 13.50 15.83
N PRO A 129 -1.95 14.26 15.96
CA PRO A 129 -2.52 15.00 14.84
C PRO A 129 -1.64 16.13 14.29
N ALA A 130 -0.73 16.70 15.10
CA ALA A 130 0.18 17.75 14.62
C ALA A 130 1.29 17.15 13.76
N ARG A 131 1.91 16.04 14.19
CA ARG A 131 2.89 15.29 13.40
C ARG A 131 2.25 14.67 12.16
N ALA A 132 1.03 14.14 12.27
CA ALA A 132 0.28 13.61 11.13
C ALA A 132 0.09 14.67 10.03
N ARG A 133 -0.24 15.91 10.41
CA ARG A 133 -0.35 17.05 9.46
C ARG A 133 0.98 17.40 8.80
N GLN A 134 2.09 17.35 9.54
CA GLN A 134 3.42 17.63 9.00
C GLN A 134 3.90 16.54 8.03
N VAL A 135 3.66 15.26 8.36
CA VAL A 135 3.92 14.13 7.46
C VAL A 135 3.02 14.22 6.24
N HIS A 136 1.72 14.47 6.42
CA HIS A 136 0.79 14.69 5.32
C HIS A 136 1.30 15.77 4.35
N ALA A 137 1.67 16.95 4.84
CA ALA A 137 2.20 18.03 4.00
C ALA A 137 3.45 17.59 3.22
N SER A 138 4.36 16.86 3.88
CA SER A 138 5.58 16.34 3.25
C SER A 138 5.30 15.32 2.15
N VAL A 139 4.31 14.44 2.36
CA VAL A 139 3.92 13.38 1.41
C VAL A 139 3.04 13.94 0.28
N ALA A 140 2.15 14.88 0.57
CA ALA A 140 1.28 15.50 -0.44
C ALA A 140 2.05 16.39 -1.43
N ALA A 141 3.19 16.96 -1.01
CA ALA A 141 4.02 17.82 -1.87
C ALA A 141 4.58 17.12 -3.14
N GLY A 142 4.62 15.79 -3.18
CA GLY A 142 5.12 15.02 -4.34
C GLY A 142 4.29 13.79 -4.70
N GLY A 143 3.17 13.56 -4.02
CA GLY A 143 2.36 12.35 -4.15
C GLY A 143 0.93 12.62 -4.60
N ALA A 144 0.38 11.68 -5.35
CA ALA A 144 -1.04 11.65 -5.63
C ALA A 144 -1.79 10.99 -4.47
N MET A 145 -2.70 11.72 -3.82
CA MET A 145 -3.51 11.17 -2.73
C MET A 145 -4.44 10.08 -3.26
N LEU A 146 -4.42 8.91 -2.62
CA LEU A 146 -5.35 7.80 -2.88
C LEU A 146 -6.41 7.71 -1.80
N GLN A 147 -5.99 7.87 -0.54
CA GLN A 147 -6.82 7.91 0.67
C GLN A 147 -6.16 8.90 1.64
N ARG A 148 -6.83 9.22 2.76
CA ARG A 148 -6.35 10.20 3.75
C ARG A 148 -4.89 10.04 4.14
N SER A 149 -4.44 8.79 4.31
CA SER A 149 -3.09 8.43 4.71
C SER A 149 -2.40 7.46 3.75
N LEU A 150 -2.79 7.48 2.46
CA LEU A 150 -2.18 6.65 1.41
C LEU A 150 -1.95 7.48 0.15
N TYR A 151 -0.71 7.47 -0.34
CA TYR A 151 -0.28 8.26 -1.49
C TYR A 151 0.48 7.41 -2.50
N GLN A 152 0.26 7.68 -3.78
CA GLN A 152 1.11 7.17 -4.84
C GLN A 152 2.19 8.21 -5.19
N TRP A 153 3.44 7.81 -5.07
CA TRP A 153 4.60 8.61 -5.42
C TRP A 153 5.26 8.09 -6.69
N ARG A 154 5.46 8.97 -7.69
CA ARG A 154 6.21 8.67 -8.91
C ARG A 154 7.47 9.53 -8.94
N CYS A 155 8.58 8.99 -8.46
CA CYS A 155 9.78 9.78 -8.23
C CYS A 155 11.06 8.93 -8.35
N SER A 156 12.22 9.58 -8.32
CA SER A 156 13.50 8.89 -8.23
C SER A 156 13.77 8.42 -6.79
N ALA A 157 14.65 7.42 -6.64
CA ALA A 157 15.08 6.95 -5.32
C ALA A 157 15.67 8.07 -4.44
N MET A 158 16.35 9.05 -5.04
CA MET A 158 16.88 10.21 -4.31
C MET A 158 15.76 11.09 -3.74
N LEU A 159 14.70 11.37 -4.49
CA LEU A 159 13.57 12.17 -4.02
C LEU A 159 12.80 11.43 -2.91
N LEU A 160 12.66 10.12 -3.04
CA LEU A 160 12.07 9.28 -2.01
C LEU A 160 12.92 9.25 -0.74
N GLN A 161 14.25 9.15 -0.85
CA GLN A 161 15.14 9.24 0.30
C GLN A 161 14.95 10.56 1.05
N ARG A 162 14.89 11.69 0.33
CA ARG A 162 14.62 13.00 0.95
C ARG A 162 13.27 13.06 1.65
N LEU A 163 12.23 12.41 1.10
CA LEU A 163 10.95 12.28 1.79
C LEU A 163 11.10 11.49 3.09
N VAL A 164 11.75 10.33 3.04
CA VAL A 164 12.00 9.48 4.21
C VAL A 164 12.77 10.24 5.28
N ASP A 165 13.84 10.94 4.93
CA ASP A 165 14.66 11.71 5.87
C ASP A 165 13.86 12.83 6.55
N ARG A 166 13.02 13.55 5.78
CA ARG A 166 12.12 14.57 6.35
C ARG A 166 11.10 13.99 7.31
N CYS A 167 10.48 12.87 6.94
CA CYS A 167 9.45 12.24 7.78
C CYS A 167 10.05 11.59 9.02
N ALA A 168 11.31 11.13 8.98
CA ALA A 168 11.92 10.39 10.08
C ALA A 168 11.97 11.19 11.39
N GLY A 169 12.25 12.50 11.30
CA GLY A 169 12.22 13.39 12.47
C GLY A 169 10.83 13.63 13.04
N LEU A 170 9.78 13.14 12.37
CA LEU A 170 8.37 13.30 12.76
C LEU A 170 7.75 11.99 13.27
N ILE A 171 8.44 10.85 13.15
CA ILE A 171 7.94 9.55 13.59
C ILE A 171 8.29 9.34 15.07
N ALA A 172 7.30 9.02 15.89
CA ALA A 172 7.48 8.66 17.29
C ALA A 172 7.19 7.16 17.52
N PRO A 173 7.56 6.59 18.68
CA PRO A 173 7.16 5.24 19.05
C PRO A 173 5.63 5.06 18.98
N GLY A 174 5.18 4.01 18.29
CA GLY A 174 3.77 3.74 18.04
C GLY A 174 3.25 4.26 16.70
N ASP A 175 3.92 5.24 16.10
CA ASP A 175 3.62 5.68 14.74
C ASP A 175 4.06 4.61 13.73
N ARG A 176 3.47 4.67 12.54
CA ARG A 176 3.73 3.79 11.41
C ARG A 176 3.86 4.62 10.16
N PHE A 177 4.94 4.43 9.42
CA PHE A 177 5.13 5.02 8.10
C PHE A 177 5.78 3.98 7.21
N TRP A 178 5.10 3.64 6.11
CA TRP A 178 5.51 2.57 5.21
C TRP A 178 5.68 3.08 3.80
N VAL A 179 6.65 2.47 3.11
CA VAL A 179 6.88 2.64 1.68
C VAL A 179 6.90 1.27 1.02
N HIS A 180 6.02 1.07 0.04
CA HIS A 180 5.96 -0.12 -0.80
C HIS A 180 6.38 0.25 -2.22
N PRO A 181 7.58 -0.17 -2.70
CA PRO A 181 7.90 -0.04 -4.11
C PRO A 181 6.95 -0.88 -4.95
N LEU A 182 6.47 -0.35 -6.07
CA LEU A 182 5.75 -1.12 -7.08
C LEU A 182 6.68 -1.58 -8.19
N ARG A 183 6.36 -2.70 -8.84
CA ARG A 183 7.11 -3.13 -10.03
C ARG A 183 6.62 -2.36 -11.26
N ARG A 184 5.32 -2.11 -11.36
CA ARG A 184 4.64 -1.41 -12.46
C ARG A 184 3.45 -0.62 -11.92
N VAL A 185 3.03 0.40 -12.67
CA VAL A 185 1.82 1.18 -12.32
C VAL A 185 0.56 0.30 -12.27
N GLY A 186 0.48 -0.72 -13.14
CA GLY A 186 -0.63 -1.68 -13.18
C GLY A 186 -0.70 -2.66 -12.01
N ASP A 187 0.28 -2.63 -11.08
CA ASP A 187 0.21 -3.44 -9.85
C ASP A 187 -0.72 -2.81 -8.81
N LEU A 188 -1.19 -1.57 -9.02
CA LEU A 188 -2.13 -0.87 -8.16
C LEU A 188 -3.56 -0.95 -8.74
N TRP A 189 -4.46 -1.51 -7.94
CA TRP A 189 -5.89 -1.63 -8.19
C TRP A 189 -6.66 -0.73 -7.24
N ARG A 190 -7.79 -0.18 -7.70
CA ARG A 190 -8.62 0.73 -6.91
C ARG A 190 -10.10 0.57 -7.23
N VAL A 191 -10.94 0.79 -6.21
CA VAL A 191 -12.39 0.92 -6.31
C VAL A 191 -12.83 2.19 -5.59
N GLY A 192 -13.78 2.91 -6.20
CA GLY A 192 -14.27 4.21 -5.76
C GLY A 192 -13.83 5.35 -6.70
N GLU A 193 -14.52 6.48 -6.62
CA GLU A 193 -14.15 7.69 -7.38
C GLU A 193 -12.78 8.22 -6.94
N LEU A 194 -12.07 8.91 -7.83
CA LEU A 194 -10.90 9.68 -7.40
C LEU A 194 -11.35 11.10 -7.06
N PRO A 195 -10.82 11.72 -6.00
CA PRO A 195 -10.96 13.17 -5.89
C PRO A 195 -10.45 13.78 -7.19
N CYS A 196 -11.34 14.46 -7.92
CA CYS A 196 -11.10 15.01 -9.24
C CYS A 196 -9.92 16.00 -9.20
N SER A 197 -8.69 15.55 -9.43
CA SER A 197 -7.57 16.44 -9.80
C SER A 197 -6.28 15.77 -10.28
N LEU A 198 -6.14 14.45 -10.31
CA LEU A 198 -4.86 13.83 -10.69
C LEU A 198 -5.01 12.85 -11.85
N LEU A 199 -4.23 13.14 -12.91
CA LEU A 199 -4.08 12.52 -14.23
C LEU A 199 -4.55 11.06 -14.35
N PRO A 200 -5.07 10.64 -15.53
CA PRO A 200 -5.62 9.32 -15.75
C PRO A 200 -4.57 8.24 -15.49
N ILE A 201 -4.59 7.68 -14.29
CA ILE A 201 -3.95 6.41 -13.97
C ILE A 201 -4.84 5.38 -14.65
N GLY A 202 -4.28 4.61 -15.59
CA GLY A 202 -5.03 3.61 -16.37
C GLY A 202 -5.92 2.78 -15.48
N THR A 203 -7.23 3.03 -15.54
CA THR A 203 -8.25 2.22 -14.88
C THR A 203 -8.34 0.93 -15.69
N HIS A 204 -7.80 -0.16 -15.16
CA HIS A 204 -8.16 -1.48 -15.68
C HIS A 204 -9.63 -1.73 -15.35
N HIS A 205 -10.51 -1.43 -16.30
CA HIS A 205 -11.89 -1.88 -16.25
C HIS A 205 -11.92 -3.40 -16.44
N TRP A 206 -12.43 -4.11 -15.44
CA TRP A 206 -12.64 -5.55 -15.52
C TRP A 206 -13.74 -5.82 -16.55
N ARG A 207 -13.37 -6.31 -17.75
CA ARG A 207 -14.37 -6.88 -18.66
C ARG A 207 -14.87 -8.15 -18.01
N ARG A 208 -16.15 -8.18 -17.61
CA ARG A 208 -16.84 -9.42 -17.27
C ARG A 208 -16.69 -10.37 -18.47
N SER A 209 -15.96 -11.47 -18.28
CA SER A 209 -16.05 -12.60 -19.19
C SER A 209 -17.47 -13.15 -19.04
N GLY A 210 -18.31 -12.94 -20.06
CA GLY A 210 -19.64 -13.53 -20.08
C GLY A 210 -19.54 -15.05 -20.01
N HIS A 211 -20.22 -15.62 -19.03
CA HIS A 211 -20.78 -16.97 -19.08
C HIS A 211 -22.29 -16.81 -19.12
#